data_AF-T1BCY8-F1
#
_entry.id   AF-T1BCY8-F1
#
_cell.length_a   1.000
_cell.length_b   1.000
_cell.length_c   1.000
_cell.angle_alpha   90.00
_cell.angle_beta   90.00
_cell.angle_gamma   90.00
#
_symmetry.space_group_name_H-M   'P 1'
#
loop_
_entity.id
_entity.type
_entity.pdbx_description
1 polymer ?
#
loop_
_entity_poly.entity_id
_entity_poly.type
_entity_poly.pdbx_seq_one_letter_code
_entity_poly.pdbx_strand_id
1 'polypeptide(L)'
;MLRVPPLLKMQVDSYAQFLQSAVAPEARGDLGLQAALKSIFPIRSYSGTAALDFVRYGIGEPPFDVRECLLRGLTYAAPLRAAVRLVLYDRESPAERRAVK
;
A
#
# COMPACT_ATOMS: atom_id res chain seq x y z
N MET A 1 26.02 -31.83 8.68
CA MET A 1 24.55 -31.95 8.59
C MET A 1 23.96 -30.57 8.37
N LEU A 2 23.12 -30.39 7.34
CA LEU A 2 22.36 -29.15 7.16
C LEU A 2 21.29 -29.07 8.27
N ARG A 3 21.22 -27.93 8.94
CA ARG A 3 20.22 -27.68 10.00
C ARG A 3 18.83 -27.60 9.37
N VAL A 4 17.83 -28.22 10.00
CA VAL A 4 16.44 -28.13 9.54
C VAL A 4 16.01 -26.65 9.54
N PRO A 5 15.51 -26.12 8.41
CA PRO A 5 15.05 -24.74 8.33
C PRO A 5 13.75 -24.55 9.12
N PRO A 6 13.40 -23.32 9.52
CA PRO A 6 12.14 -23.06 10.20
C PRO A 6 10.94 -23.41 9.30
N LEU A 7 10.04 -24.26 9.77
CA LEU A 7 8.96 -24.84 8.95
C LEU A 7 7.90 -23.82 8.51
N LEU A 8 7.73 -22.74 9.28
CA LEU A 8 6.79 -21.65 8.99
C LEU A 8 7.45 -20.48 8.24
N LYS A 9 8.73 -20.61 7.88
CA LYS A 9 9.50 -19.50 7.29
C LYS A 9 8.84 -18.95 6.03
N MET A 10 8.40 -19.82 5.12
CA MET A 10 7.78 -19.40 3.88
C MET A 10 6.52 -18.55 4.11
N GLN A 11 5.67 -18.93 5.07
CA GLN A 11 4.44 -18.21 5.38
C GLN A 11 4.73 -16.83 5.98
N VAL A 12 5.64 -16.78 6.96
CA VAL A 12 6.01 -15.53 7.62
C VAL A 12 6.72 -14.58 6.65
N ASP A 13 7.69 -15.09 5.88
CA ASP A 13 8.47 -14.29 4.95
C ASP A 13 7.60 -13.74 3.80
N SER A 14 6.74 -14.58 3.22
CA SER A 14 5.87 -14.15 2.13
C SER A 14 4.89 -13.06 2.54
N TYR A 15 4.31 -13.15 3.73
CA TYR A 15 3.40 -12.13 4.25
C TYR A 15 4.14 -10.84 4.62
N ALA A 16 5.32 -10.95 5.24
CA ALA A 16 6.18 -9.79 5.53
C ALA A 16 6.61 -9.07 4.25
N GLN A 17 7.01 -9.83 3.23
CA GLN A 17 7.34 -9.31 1.90
C GLN A 17 6.13 -8.67 1.22
N PHE A 18 4.95 -9.28 1.31
CA PHE A 18 3.72 -8.71 0.77
C PHE A 18 3.38 -7.34 1.40
N LEU A 19 3.50 -7.22 2.73
CA LEU A 19 3.13 -6.01 3.47
C LEU A 19 4.20 -4.92 3.50
N GLN A 20 5.49 -5.26 3.46
CA GLN A 20 6.63 -4.33 3.60
C GLN A 20 6.50 -3.35 4.79
N SER A 21 5.89 -3.79 5.90
CA SER A 21 5.56 -2.91 7.04
C SER A 21 6.79 -2.36 7.77
N ALA A 22 7.89 -3.13 7.80
CA ALA A 22 9.16 -2.73 8.40
C ALA A 22 10.01 -1.82 7.48
N VAL A 23 9.56 -1.55 6.24
CA VAL A 23 10.28 -0.72 5.27
C VAL A 23 9.62 0.65 5.20
N ALA A 24 10.44 1.70 5.29
CA ALA A 24 9.98 3.09 5.12
C ALA A 24 9.26 3.24 3.76
N PRO A 25 8.14 3.99 3.69
CA PRO A 25 7.32 4.08 2.48
C PRO A 25 8.11 4.41 1.20
N GLU A 26 9.12 5.26 1.30
CA GLU A 26 9.97 5.74 0.21
C GLU A 26 10.97 4.67 -0.28
N ALA A 27 11.29 3.69 0.57
CA ALA A 27 12.23 2.61 0.29
C ALA A 27 11.53 1.30 -0.11
N ARG A 28 10.19 1.27 -0.18
CA ARG A 28 9.43 0.06 -0.54
C ARG A 28 9.65 -0.32 -2.00
N GLY A 29 9.91 -1.60 -2.23
CA GLY A 29 10.02 -2.19 -3.55
C GLY A 29 8.66 -2.29 -4.24
N ASP A 30 8.68 -2.40 -5.57
CA ASP A 30 7.47 -2.57 -6.39
C ASP A 30 7.00 -4.04 -6.37
N LEU A 31 6.49 -4.47 -5.21
CA LEU A 31 6.03 -5.83 -4.98
C LEU A 31 4.91 -5.85 -3.93
N GLY A 32 4.15 -6.96 -3.90
CA GLY A 32 3.09 -7.17 -2.92
C GLY A 32 2.05 -6.05 -2.95
N LEU A 33 1.73 -5.52 -1.77
CA LEU A 33 0.71 -4.48 -1.61
C LEU A 33 1.09 -3.16 -2.29
N GLN A 34 2.39 -2.80 -2.29
CA GLN A 34 2.87 -1.59 -2.97
C GLN A 34 2.63 -1.68 -4.49
N ALA A 35 2.96 -2.82 -5.11
CA ALA A 35 2.73 -3.04 -6.54
C ALA A 35 1.24 -3.07 -6.88
N ALA A 36 0.44 -3.74 -6.06
CA ALA A 36 -1.01 -3.79 -6.25
C ALA A 36 -1.67 -2.40 -6.18
N LEU A 37 -1.22 -1.54 -5.26
CA LEU A 37 -1.70 -0.16 -5.20
C LEU A 37 -1.20 0.66 -6.39
N LYS A 38 0.06 0.52 -6.80
CA LYS A 38 0.59 1.23 -7.97
C LYS A 38 -0.07 0.81 -9.28
N SER A 39 -0.49 -0.44 -9.43
CA SER A 39 -1.07 -0.92 -10.69
C SER A 39 -2.46 -0.35 -11.00
N ILE A 40 -3.17 0.12 -9.98
CA ILE A 40 -4.51 0.71 -10.11
C ILE A 40 -4.44 2.21 -10.38
N PHE A 41 -3.34 2.87 -9.98
CA PHE A 41 -3.15 4.31 -10.10
C PHE A 41 -2.24 4.65 -11.30
N PRO A 42 -2.44 5.82 -11.95
CA PRO A 42 -3.42 6.86 -11.65
C PRO A 42 -4.84 6.48 -12.07
N ILE A 43 -5.82 6.81 -11.22
CA ILE A 43 -7.25 6.69 -11.58
C ILE A 43 -7.68 8.00 -12.22
N ARG A 44 -8.06 7.98 -13.50
CA ARG A 44 -8.42 9.18 -14.26
C ARG A 44 -9.94 9.37 -14.32
N SER A 45 -10.41 10.61 -14.23
CA SER A 45 -11.82 10.92 -14.48
C SER A 45 -12.15 10.74 -15.96
N TYR A 46 -13.41 10.41 -16.26
CA TYR A 46 -13.89 10.29 -17.65
C TYR A 46 -13.72 11.61 -18.44
N SER A 47 -13.90 12.75 -17.76
CA SER A 47 -13.69 14.08 -18.35
C SER A 47 -12.22 14.40 -18.62
N GLY A 48 -11.27 13.65 -18.07
CA GLY A 48 -9.85 13.97 -18.13
C GLY A 48 -9.44 15.24 -17.35
N THR A 49 -10.34 15.82 -16.55
CA THR A 49 -10.08 17.03 -15.75
C THR A 49 -9.53 16.72 -14.36
N ALA A 50 -9.48 15.45 -13.97
CA ALA A 50 -8.95 15.04 -12.68
C ALA A 50 -8.26 13.67 -12.75
N ALA A 51 -7.28 13.46 -11.87
CA ALA A 51 -6.70 12.17 -11.59
C ALA A 51 -6.46 12.00 -10.09
N LEU A 52 -6.55 10.76 -9.60
CA LEU A 52 -6.07 10.37 -8.29
C LEU A 52 -4.73 9.66 -8.47
N ASP A 53 -3.74 10.05 -7.66
CA ASP A 53 -2.41 9.45 -7.59
C ASP A 53 -2.19 8.80 -6.22
N PHE A 54 -1.63 7.60 -6.22
CA PHE A 54 -1.19 6.93 -5.00
C PHE A 54 0.12 7.55 -4.51
N VAL A 55 0.17 7.95 -3.22
CA VAL A 55 1.39 8.53 -2.61
C VAL A 55 2.09 7.48 -1.73
N ARG A 56 1.36 6.91 -0.77
CA ARG A 56 1.90 5.93 0.20
C ARG A 56 0.77 5.20 0.91
N TYR A 57 1.07 4.06 1.55
CA TYR A 57 0.17 3.40 2.49
C TYR A 57 0.82 3.21 3.86
N GLY A 58 -0.02 3.10 4.90
CA GLY A 58 0.36 2.73 6.26
C GLY A 58 -0.57 1.63 6.78
N ILE A 59 0.01 0.70 7.53
CA ILE A 59 -0.72 -0.33 8.27
C ILE A 59 -0.69 0.12 9.72
N GLY A 60 -1.87 0.30 10.32
CA GLY A 60 -2.00 0.66 11.73
C GLY A 60 -1.94 -0.56 12.64
N GLU A 61 -2.11 -0.33 13.93
CA GLU A 61 -2.17 -1.41 14.90
C GLU A 61 -3.55 -2.09 14.91
N PRO A 62 -3.61 -3.42 15.13
CA PRO A 62 -4.85 -4.11 15.42
C PRO A 62 -5.55 -3.49 16.65
N PRO A 63 -6.87 -3.32 16.63
CA PRO A 63 -7.60 -2.71 17.75
C PRO A 63 -7.66 -3.60 18.99
N PHE A 64 -7.51 -4.92 18.81
CA PHE A 64 -7.56 -5.93 19.87
C PHE A 64 -6.46 -6.95 19.62
N ASP A 65 -6.02 -7.63 20.68
CA ASP A 65 -5.07 -8.74 20.56
C ASP A 65 -5.76 -10.03 20.07
N VAL A 66 -4.95 -11.06 19.78
CA VAL A 66 -5.44 -12.34 19.28
C VAL A 66 -6.38 -13.04 20.27
N ARG A 67 -6.11 -12.95 21.59
CA ARG A 67 -6.92 -13.65 22.61
C ARG A 67 -8.30 -13.02 22.71
N GLU A 68 -8.37 -11.71 22.71
CA GLU A 68 -9.62 -10.98 22.75
C GLU A 68 -10.45 -11.23 21.49
N CYS A 69 -9.82 -11.24 20.31
CA CYS A 69 -10.50 -11.59 19.06
C CYS A 69 -11.11 -12.99 19.11
N LEU A 70 -10.39 -13.99 19.64
CA LEU A 70 -10.90 -15.36 19.78
C LEU A 70 -12.10 -15.43 20.75
N LEU A 71 -12.02 -14.78 21.91
CA LEU A 71 -13.09 -14.79 22.91
C LEU A 71 -14.37 -14.11 22.40
N ARG A 72 -14.22 -13.05 21.62
CA ARG A 72 -15.34 -12.24 21.11
C ARG A 72 -15.84 -12.67 19.72
N GLY A 73 -15.21 -13.68 19.11
CA GLY A 73 -15.54 -14.13 17.74
C GLY A 73 -15.25 -13.06 16.67
N LEU A 74 -14.21 -12.25 16.88
CA LEU A 74 -13.79 -11.19 15.96
C LEU A 74 -12.62 -11.65 15.09
N THR A 75 -12.42 -10.99 13.95
CA THR A 75 -11.24 -11.17 13.09
C THR A 75 -10.07 -10.31 13.60
N TYR A 76 -8.92 -10.92 13.85
CA TYR A 76 -7.68 -10.20 14.15
C TYR A 76 -7.12 -9.57 12.87
N ALA A 77 -7.20 -8.23 12.77
CA ALA A 77 -6.79 -7.49 11.58
C ALA A 77 -6.29 -6.09 11.93
N ALA A 78 -5.43 -5.55 11.07
CA ALA A 78 -4.90 -4.19 11.15
C ALA A 78 -5.53 -3.28 10.08
N PRO A 79 -5.79 -1.99 10.38
CA PRO A 79 -6.34 -1.05 9.39
C PRO A 79 -5.28 -0.65 8.35
N LEU A 80 -5.66 -0.66 7.07
CA LEU A 80 -4.85 -0.14 5.97
C LEU A 80 -5.32 1.28 5.60
N ARG A 81 -4.42 2.25 5.60
CA ARG A 81 -4.70 3.64 5.19
C ARG A 81 -3.80 4.03 4.02
N ALA A 82 -4.39 4.53 2.93
CA ALA A 82 -3.64 5.07 1.80
C ALA A 82 -3.74 6.60 1.76
N ALA A 83 -2.61 7.26 1.51
CA ALA A 83 -2.58 8.67 1.15
C ALA A 83 -2.68 8.78 -0.37
N VAL A 84 -3.70 9.49 -0.83
CA VAL A 84 -4.01 9.70 -2.24
C VAL A 84 -3.97 11.21 -2.52
N ARG A 85 -3.46 11.59 -3.68
CA ARG A 85 -3.39 12.98 -4.14
C ARG A 85 -4.38 13.18 -5.28
N LEU A 86 -5.21 14.21 -5.17
CA LEU A 86 -6.06 14.67 -6.26
C LEU A 86 -5.27 15.67 -7.11
N VAL A 87 -5.20 15.40 -8.42
CA VAL A 87 -4.63 16.29 -9.43
C VAL A 87 -5.78 16.79 -10.29
N LEU A 88 -5.87 18.11 -10.47
CA LEU A 88 -6.85 18.76 -11.36
C LEU A 88 -6.13 19.28 -12.59
N TYR A 89 -6.72 19.07 -13.76
CA TYR A 89 -6.21 19.55 -15.05
C TYR A 89 -7.12 20.65 -15.57
N ASP A 90 -6.52 21.78 -15.94
CA ASP A 90 -7.21 22.84 -16.65
C ASP A 90 -7.32 22.49 -18.15
N ARG A 91 -8.51 22.66 -18.72
CA ARG A 91 -8.77 22.39 -20.14
C ARG A 91 -8.31 23.54 -21.05
N GLU A 92 -7.96 24.70 -20.49
CA GLU A 92 -7.65 25.92 -21.26
C GLU A 92 -6.16 26.34 -21.25
N SER A 93 -5.24 25.49 -20.79
CA SER A 93 -3.80 25.80 -20.92
C SER A 93 -3.21 25.14 -22.18
N PRO A 94 -2.84 25.92 -23.22
CA PRO A 94 -2.11 25.38 -24.35
C PRO A 94 -0.76 24.85 -23.85
N ALA A 95 -0.32 23.74 -24.44
CA ALA A 95 0.89 23.01 -24.08
C ALA A 95 2.11 23.92 -23.80
N GLU A 96 2.38 24.19 -22.52
CA GLU A 96 3.71 24.62 -22.09
C GLU A 96 4.31 23.58 -21.16
N ARG A 97 5.22 22.81 -21.74
CA ARG A 97 6.25 22.05 -21.05
C ARG A 97 6.93 22.98 -20.05
N ARG A 98 6.85 22.66 -18.76
CA ARG A 98 7.92 22.88 -17.79
C ARG A 98 7.65 22.06 -16.54
N ALA A 99 8.34 20.93 -16.46
CA ALA A 99 8.70 20.36 -15.17
C ALA A 99 9.56 21.42 -14.46
N VAL A 100 9.13 21.87 -13.28
CA VAL A 100 9.95 22.68 -12.40
C VAL A 100 10.09 21.92 -11.09
N LYS A 101 11.35 21.58 -10.83
CA LYS A 101 12.01 21.07 -9.61
C LYS A 101 11.16 20.64 -8.43
#